data_AF-A0A7W1BH23-F1
#
_entry.id   AF-A0A7W1BH23-F1
#
_cell.length_a   1.000
_cell.length_b   1.000
_cell.length_c   1.000
_cell.angle_alpha   90.00
_cell.angle_beta   90.00
_cell.angle_gamma   90.00
#
_symmetry.space_group_name_H-M   'P 1'
#
loop_
_entity.id
_entity.type
_entity.pdbx_description
1 polymer ?
#
loop_
_entity_poly.entity_id
_entity_poly.type
_entity_poly.pdbx_seq_one_letter_code
_entity_poly.pdbx_strand_id
1 'polypeptide(L)' 'QEELDHYWDRLSEGGDPQAQQCGWLKDRFGLSWQVVPDQLTELLSDPDPEKARRTMAAMLKMKKLDLPALERAAAG' A
#
# COMPACT_ATOMS: atom_id res chain seq x y z
N GLN A 1 0.17 4.61 9.90
CA GLN A 1 -1.07 3.87 9.62
C GLN A 1 -2.29 4.81 9.59
N GLU A 2 -2.53 5.60 10.64
CA GLU A 2 -3.72 6.48 10.72
C GLU A 2 -3.87 7.45 9.53
N GLU A 3 -2.79 8.09 9.10
CA GLU A 3 -2.82 9.00 7.94
C GLU A 3 -3.15 8.26 6.63
N LEU A 4 -2.56 7.08 6.44
CA LEU A 4 -2.86 6.21 5.31
C LEU A 4 -4.33 5.82 5.29
N ASP A 5 -4.88 5.43 6.44
CA ASP A 5 -6.29 5.10 6.58
C ASP A 5 -7.18 6.30 6.27
N HIS A 6 -6.84 7.49 6.78
CA HIS A 6 -7.57 8.73 6.50
C HIS A 6 -7.67 9.01 4.99
N TYR A 7 -6.54 9.01 4.29
CA TYR A 7 -6.54 9.28 2.84
C TYR A 7 -7.18 8.16 2.04
N TRP A 8 -6.92 6.90 2.40
CA TRP A 8 -7.52 5.75 1.73
C TRP A 8 -9.05 5.78 1.83
N ASP A 9 -9.59 5.97 3.03
CA ASP A 9 -11.03 5.94 3.25
C ASP A 9 -11.72 7.11 2.53
N ARG A 10 -11.11 8.30 2.55
CA ARG A 10 -11.67 9.50 1.89
C ARG A 10 -11.59 9.44 0.37
N LEU A 11 -10.51 8.90 -0.19
CA LEU A 11 -10.35 8.83 -1.65
C LEU A 11 -11.08 7.63 -2.25
N SER A 12 -11.26 6.53 -1.51
CA SER A 12 -12.04 5.38 -1.96
C SER A 12 -13.55 5.57 -1.83
N GLU A 13 -14.01 6.58 -1.10
CA GLU A 13 -15.42 6.89 -0.89
C GLU A 13 -16.14 7.16 -2.24
N GLY A 14 -17.07 6.27 -2.60
CA GLY A 14 -17.81 6.33 -3.87
C GLY A 14 -16.99 5.96 -5.12
N GLY A 15 -15.77 5.44 -4.92
CA GLY A 15 -14.89 4.94 -5.97
C GLY A 15 -15.14 3.47 -6.36
N ASP A 16 -14.44 2.98 -7.38
CA ASP A 16 -14.54 1.59 -7.85
C ASP A 16 -13.65 0.64 -6.99
N PRO A 17 -14.24 -0.30 -6.22
CA PRO A 17 -13.47 -1.25 -5.40
C PRO A 17 -12.65 -2.27 -6.22
N GLN A 18 -12.95 -2.44 -7.51
CA GLN A 18 -12.18 -3.29 -8.41
C GLN A 18 -10.88 -2.63 -8.88
N ALA A 19 -10.83 -1.29 -8.87
CA ALA A 19 -9.62 -0.53 -9.17
C ALA A 19 -8.60 -0.56 -8.02
N GLN A 20 -8.94 -1.15 -6.87
CA GLN A 20 -8.09 -1.16 -5.69
C GLN A 20 -7.06 -2.29 -5.72
N GLN A 21 -5.77 -1.95 -5.69
CA GLN A 21 -4.67 -2.92 -5.64
C GLN A 21 -3.34 -2.24 -5.28
N CYS A 22 -2.53 -2.82 -4.39
CA CYS A 22 -1.19 -2.33 -4.04
C CYS A 22 -1.13 -0.82 -3.69
N GLY A 23 -2.09 -0.32 -2.91
CA GLY A 23 -2.21 1.09 -2.57
C GLY A 23 -2.89 1.96 -3.63
N TRP A 24 -3.17 1.42 -4.81
CA TRP A 24 -3.96 2.10 -5.83
C TRP A 24 -5.45 2.05 -5.50
N LEU A 25 -6.16 3.11 -5.88
CA LEU A 25 -7.61 3.21 -5.88
C LEU A 25 -8.04 4.21 -6.95
N LYS A 26 -9.35 4.25 -7.22
CA LYS A 26 -9.98 5.26 -8.08
C LYS A 26 -11.05 5.98 -7.27
N ASP A 27 -11.08 7.30 -7.31
CA ASP A 27 -12.08 8.09 -6.61
C ASP A 27 -13.43 8.13 -7.35
N ARG A 28 -14.43 8.78 -6.74
CA ARG A 28 -15.78 8.94 -7.31
C ARG A 28 -15.83 9.68 -8.65
N PHE A 29 -14.78 10.40 -9.01
CA PHE A 29 -14.66 11.15 -10.27
C PHE A 29 -13.89 10.37 -11.33
N GLY A 30 -13.37 9.19 -10.98
CA GLY A 30 -12.62 8.34 -11.88
C GLY A 30 -11.12 8.60 -11.91
N LEU A 31 -10.60 9.45 -11.02
CA LEU A 31 -9.17 9.75 -10.94
C LEU A 31 -8.44 8.65 -10.15
N SER A 32 -7.30 8.21 -10.67
CA SER A 32 -6.47 7.20 -10.03
C SER A 32 -5.52 7.83 -9.01
N TRP A 33 -5.51 7.27 -7.81
CA TRP A 33 -4.64 7.66 -6.71
C TRP A 33 -3.85 6.45 -6.23
N GLN A 34 -2.63 6.69 -5.77
CA GLN A 34 -1.86 5.70 -5.02
C GLN A 34 -1.53 6.27 -3.64
N VAL A 35 -2.06 5.66 -2.59
CA VAL A 35 -1.77 6.05 -1.20
C VAL A 35 -0.64 5.15 -0.71
N VAL A 36 0.55 5.72 -0.60
CA VAL A 36 1.79 5.00 -0.27
C VAL A 36 2.41 5.63 0.98
N PRO A 37 2.68 4.84 2.05
CA PRO A 37 3.45 5.33 3.18
C PRO A 37 4.94 5.43 2.81
N ASP A 38 5.65 6.43 3.32
CA ASP A 38 7.07 6.66 3.04
C ASP A 38 7.92 5.41 3.33
N GLN A 39 7.59 4.69 4.41
CA GLN A 39 8.29 3.47 4.83
C GLN A 39 8.22 2.35 3.79
N LEU A 40 7.17 2.28 2.96
CA LEU A 40 7.11 1.26 1.90
C LEU A 40 8.24 1.45 0.89
N THR A 41 8.57 2.71 0.55
CA THR A 41 9.67 3.02 -0.36
C THR A 41 11.01 2.57 0.22
N GLU A 42 11.22 2.81 1.52
CA GLU A 42 12.42 2.36 2.24
C GLU A 42 12.52 0.82 2.28
N LEU A 43 11.42 0.14 2.60
CA LEU A 43 11.39 -1.33 2.68
C LEU A 43 11.59 -2.02 1.32
N LEU A 44 11.14 -1.40 0.22
CA LEU A 44 11.33 -1.92 -1.14
C LEU A 44 12.71 -1.60 -1.72
N SER A 45 13.37 -0.54 -1.23
CA SER A 45 14.70 -0.10 -1.66
C SER A 45 15.81 -0.58 -0.72
N ASP A 46 15.49 -1.47 0.21
CA ASP A 46 16.42 -1.98 1.20
C ASP A 46 17.60 -2.72 0.52
N PRO A 47 18.85 -2.52 0.97
CA PRO A 47 20.01 -3.21 0.41
C PRO A 47 19.97 -4.73 0.60
N ASP A 48 19.18 -5.26 1.54
CA ASP A 48 18.89 -6.68 1.64
C ASP A 48 17.80 -7.08 0.61
N PRO A 49 18.18 -7.81 -0.47
CA PRO A 49 17.24 -8.19 -1.51
C PRO A 49 16.16 -9.15 -1.03
N GLU A 50 16.42 -9.98 -0.01
CA GLU A 50 15.42 -10.90 0.52
C GLU A 50 14.38 -10.16 1.36
N LYS A 51 14.79 -9.13 2.10
CA LYS A 51 13.87 -8.23 2.80
C LYS A 51 12.96 -7.50 1.81
N ALA A 52 13.53 -6.88 0.78
CA ALA A 52 12.76 -6.21 -0.27
C ALA A 52 11.79 -7.17 -0.98
N ARG A 53 12.24 -8.41 -1.26
CA ARG A 53 11.40 -9.45 -1.88
C ARG A 53 10.22 -9.86 -1.02
N ARG A 54 10.41 -10.03 0.29
CA ARG A 54 9.30 -10.34 1.23
C ARG A 54 8.31 -9.19 1.32
N THR A 55 8.79 -7.95 1.43
CA THR A 55 7.95 -6.75 1.41
C THR A 55 7.11 -6.70 0.13
N MET A 56 7.73 -6.86 -1.04
CA MET A 56 7.05 -6.88 -2.33
C MET A 56 5.97 -7.98 -2.38
N ALA A 57 6.31 -9.20 -1.95
CA ALA A 57 5.38 -10.32 -1.95
C ALA A 57 4.17 -10.10 -1.01
N ALA A 58 4.35 -9.38 0.09
CA ALA A 58 3.25 -8.99 0.97
C ALA A 58 2.38 -7.89 0.34
N MET A 59 3.01 -6.83 -0.21
CA MET A 59 2.34 -5.72 -0.88
C MET A 59 1.42 -6.19 -2.01
N LEU A 60 1.87 -7.14 -2.84
CA LEU A 60 1.11 -7.66 -3.99
C LEU A 60 -0.22 -8.36 -3.59
N LYS A 61 -0.38 -8.74 -2.32
CA LYS A 61 -1.60 -9.37 -1.80
C LYS A 61 -2.56 -8.35 -1.18
N MET A 62 -2.16 -7.09 -1.10
CA MET A 62 -2.89 -6.03 -0.41
C MET A 62 -3.64 -5.14 -1.40
N LYS A 63 -4.83 -4.69 -0.99
CA LYS A 63 -5.51 -3.57 -1.63
C LYS A 63 -5.06 -2.26 -0.97
N LYS A 64 -5.51 -2.03 0.26
CA LYS A 64 -4.96 -1.03 1.17
C LYS A 64 -3.67 -1.55 1.78
N LEU A 65 -2.65 -0.71 1.81
CA LEU A 65 -1.38 -1.06 2.43
C LEU A 65 -1.50 -1.06 3.96
N ASP A 66 -0.97 -2.11 4.58
CA ASP A 66 -0.88 -2.28 6.04
C ASP A 66 0.60 -2.19 6.41
N LEU A 67 1.00 -1.07 7.02
CA LEU A 67 2.39 -0.81 7.34
C LEU A 67 2.96 -1.84 8.34
N PRO A 68 2.29 -2.15 9.48
CA PRO A 68 2.72 -3.22 10.38
C PRO A 68 2.87 -4.59 9.70
N ALA A 69 2.00 -4.93 8.75
CA ALA A 69 2.11 -6.19 8.01
C ALA A 69 3.31 -6.21 7.05
N LEU A 70 3.60 -5.07 6.40
CA LEU A 70 4.78 -4.92 5.54
C LEU A 70 6.08 -5.01 6.36
N GLU A 71 6.14 -4.35 7.51
CA GLU A 71 7.30 -4.43 8.43
C GLU A 71 7.52 -5.86 8.94
N ARG A 72 6.44 -6.57 9.31
CA ARG A 72 6.54 -7.98 9.72
C ARG A 72 7.02 -8.88 8.57
N ALA A 73 6.54 -8.66 7.35
CA ALA A 73 7.01 -9.41 6.19
C ALA A 73 8.51 -9.13 5.93
N ALA A 74 8.92 -7.87 6.05
CA ALA A 74 10.30 -7.47 5.91
C ALA A 74 11.21 -8.11 6.97
N ALA A 75 10.75 -8.24 8.22
CA ALA A 75 11.50 -8.86 9.31
C ALA A 75 11.79 -10.37 9.12
N GLY A 76 10.95 -11.07 8.34
CA GLY A 76 11.12 -12.51 8.05
C GLY A 76 10.27 -13.39 8.96
#